data_AF-A0A0B5D414-F1
#
_entry.id   AF-A0A0B5D414-F1
#
_cell.length_a   1.000
_cell.length_b   1.000
_cell.length_c   1.000
_cell.angle_alpha   90.00
_cell.angle_beta   90.00
_cell.angle_gamma   90.00
#
_symmetry.space_group_name_H-M   'P 1'
#
loop_
_entity.id
_entity.type
_entity.pdbx_description
1 polymer ?
#
loop_
_entity_poly.entity_id
_entity_poly.type
_entity_poly.pdbx_seq_one_letter_code
_entity_poly.pdbx_strand_id
1 'polypeptide(L)'
;LDLNDNQKIVWSYFPKQDPSVQAVLCCDNVNRGLGFGDGKIYLQQNDGNLVALDAKTGAKVWSVLVNDPKVGATNTNAPQVIKDKVLTGCSGAEFGVRCFIAAYNIKDGSLAWKAYSTGPDSEVLIGADFNKANPAYNALSVYE
;
A
#
# COMPACT_ATOMS: atom_id res chain seq x y z
N LEU A 1 -20.88 10.37 4.45
CA LEU A 1 -22.25 10.77 4.85
C LEU A 1 -22.21 12.26 5.14
N ASP A 2 -23.18 13.02 4.67
CA ASP A 2 -23.33 14.41 5.07
C ASP A 2 -23.98 14.45 6.45
N LEU A 3 -23.20 14.86 7.46
CA LEU A 3 -23.69 14.94 8.83
C LEU A 3 -24.69 16.09 9.04
N ASN A 4 -24.78 17.04 8.10
CA ASN A 4 -25.71 18.17 8.14
C ASN A 4 -27.01 17.91 7.36
N ASP A 5 -27.04 16.90 6.48
CA ASP A 5 -28.20 16.55 5.65
C ASP A 5 -28.60 15.10 5.90
N ASN A 6 -29.13 14.83 7.10
CA ASN A 6 -29.72 13.53 7.50
C ASN A 6 -28.84 12.31 7.15
N GLN A 7 -27.51 12.42 7.33
CA GLN A 7 -26.55 11.34 7.03
C GLN A 7 -26.61 10.88 5.56
N LYS A 8 -27.05 11.73 4.64
CA LYS A 8 -27.16 11.40 3.22
C LYS A 8 -25.82 10.96 2.65
N ILE A 9 -25.85 9.96 1.77
CA ILE A 9 -24.68 9.57 1.00
C ILE A 9 -24.40 10.67 -0.04
N VAL A 10 -23.26 11.37 0.10
CA VAL A 10 -22.83 12.42 -0.85
C VAL A 10 -22.38 11.81 -2.16
N TRP A 11 -21.58 10.75 -2.09
CA TRP A 11 -21.13 9.95 -3.23
C TRP A 11 -20.79 8.53 -2.75
N SER A 12 -20.76 7.59 -3.70
CA SER A 12 -20.29 6.22 -3.50
C SER A 12 -19.38 5.80 -4.64
N TYR A 13 -18.36 5.00 -4.33
CA TYR A 13 -17.44 4.43 -5.30
C TYR A 13 -17.45 2.91 -5.17
N PHE A 14 -17.83 2.21 -6.25
CA PHE A 14 -17.91 0.75 -6.31
C PHE A 14 -16.93 0.22 -7.37
N PRO A 15 -15.70 -0.15 -6.99
CA PRO A 15 -14.74 -0.69 -7.94
C PRO A 15 -15.19 -2.06 -8.46
N LYS A 16 -14.97 -2.31 -9.75
CA LYS A 16 -15.11 -3.64 -10.34
C LYS A 16 -13.80 -4.38 -10.18
N GLN A 17 -13.81 -5.50 -9.48
CA GLN A 17 -12.65 -6.39 -9.30
C GLN A 17 -12.97 -7.77 -9.88
N ASP A 18 -11.92 -8.49 -10.25
CA ASP A 18 -12.04 -9.89 -10.67
C ASP A 18 -12.39 -10.76 -9.44
N PRO A 19 -13.49 -11.53 -9.46
CA PRO A 19 -13.86 -12.39 -8.34
C PRO A 19 -12.79 -13.42 -7.96
N SER A 20 -11.89 -13.79 -8.88
CA SER A 20 -10.80 -14.72 -8.61
C SER A 20 -9.80 -14.23 -7.56
N VAL A 21 -9.74 -12.91 -7.30
CA VAL A 21 -8.91 -12.33 -6.21
C VAL A 21 -9.27 -12.93 -4.85
N GLN A 22 -10.52 -13.33 -4.64
CA GLN A 22 -10.97 -13.94 -3.39
C GLN A 22 -10.26 -15.27 -3.09
N ALA A 23 -9.82 -16.00 -4.12
CA ALA A 23 -9.12 -17.27 -3.95
C ALA A 23 -7.68 -17.11 -3.40
N VAL A 24 -7.13 -15.89 -3.43
CA VAL A 24 -5.76 -15.58 -3.00
C VAL A 24 -5.71 -14.61 -1.81
N LEU A 25 -6.86 -14.41 -1.13
CA LEU A 25 -6.93 -13.72 0.15
C LEU A 25 -6.89 -14.77 1.28
N CYS A 26 -5.82 -14.78 2.07
CA CYS A 26 -5.57 -15.84 3.06
C CYS A 26 -6.67 -15.98 4.13
N CYS A 27 -7.32 -14.87 4.45
CA CYS A 27 -7.88 -14.66 5.78
C CYS A 27 -9.15 -13.82 5.72
N ASP A 28 -10.02 -14.09 4.73
CA ASP A 28 -11.26 -13.37 4.40
C ASP A 28 -11.08 -12.10 3.53
N ASN A 29 -12.19 -11.64 2.95
CA ASN A 29 -12.32 -10.50 2.05
C ASN A 29 -12.33 -9.15 2.78
N VAL A 30 -11.48 -9.00 3.78
CA VAL A 30 -11.45 -7.81 4.65
C VAL A 30 -10.72 -6.63 4.00
N ASN A 31 -11.07 -5.41 4.41
CA ASN A 31 -10.33 -4.19 4.10
C ASN A 31 -10.25 -3.31 5.35
N ARG A 32 -9.05 -2.83 5.70
CA ARG A 32 -8.81 -2.13 6.97
C ARG A 32 -9.06 -0.62 6.93
N GLY A 33 -9.47 -0.06 5.79
CA GLY A 33 -9.95 1.32 5.69
C GLY A 33 -9.18 2.19 4.70
N LEU A 34 -9.33 3.50 4.89
CA LEU A 34 -8.96 4.54 3.92
C LEU A 34 -7.84 5.43 4.46
N GLY A 35 -7.14 6.11 3.55
CA GLY A 35 -6.27 7.24 3.85
C GLY A 35 -6.88 8.56 3.36
N PHE A 36 -6.53 9.69 3.97
CA PHE A 36 -6.94 11.02 3.51
C PHE A 36 -5.75 11.98 3.49
N GLY A 37 -5.65 12.79 2.44
CA GLY A 37 -4.71 13.90 2.35
C GLY A 37 -4.79 14.61 1.02
N ASP A 38 -4.36 15.87 0.98
CA ASP A 38 -4.35 16.71 -0.23
C ASP A 38 -5.70 16.70 -1.00
N GLY A 39 -6.80 16.77 -0.25
CA GLY A 39 -8.17 16.78 -0.80
C GLY A 39 -8.60 15.46 -1.44
N LYS A 40 -7.89 14.35 -1.20
CA LYS A 40 -8.15 13.05 -1.81
C LYS A 40 -8.35 11.97 -0.75
N ILE A 41 -9.17 10.99 -1.09
CA ILE A 41 -9.37 9.73 -0.37
C ILE A 41 -8.56 8.64 -1.08
N TYR A 42 -7.79 7.87 -0.31
CA TYR A 42 -6.98 6.76 -0.79
C TYR A 42 -7.61 5.44 -0.37
N LEU A 43 -7.90 4.61 -1.36
CA LEU A 43 -8.41 3.26 -1.18
C LEU A 43 -7.39 2.28 -1.72
N GLN A 44 -6.83 1.45 -0.84
CA GLN A 44 -6.10 0.26 -1.24
C GLN A 44 -7.10 -0.87 -1.43
N GLN A 45 -7.25 -1.35 -2.65
CA GLN A 45 -8.16 -2.43 -3.01
C GLN A 45 -7.50 -3.81 -2.84
N ASN A 46 -8.32 -4.85 -2.69
CA ASN A 46 -7.85 -6.21 -2.44
C ASN A 46 -7.10 -6.82 -3.64
N ASP A 47 -7.47 -6.39 -4.85
CA ASP A 47 -6.81 -6.75 -6.11
C ASP A 47 -5.45 -6.04 -6.33
N GLY A 48 -4.96 -5.32 -5.32
CA GLY A 48 -3.68 -4.63 -5.36
C GLY A 48 -3.72 -3.23 -5.98
N ASN A 49 -4.86 -2.73 -6.45
CA ASN A 49 -4.95 -1.35 -6.94
C ASN A 49 -4.98 -0.34 -5.79
N LEU A 50 -4.06 0.62 -5.78
CA LEU A 50 -4.14 1.83 -4.97
C LEU A 50 -4.84 2.93 -5.79
N VAL A 51 -5.95 3.43 -5.29
CA VAL A 51 -6.80 4.42 -5.98
C VAL A 51 -6.89 5.70 -5.18
N ALA A 52 -6.69 6.83 -5.87
CA ALA A 52 -6.99 8.15 -5.34
C ALA A 52 -8.32 8.66 -5.90
N LEU A 53 -9.21 9.07 -5.00
CA LEU A 53 -10.50 9.66 -5.29
C LEU A 53 -10.51 11.12 -4.82
N ASP A 54 -11.12 12.02 -5.58
CA ASP A 54 -11.41 13.36 -5.11
C ASP A 54 -12.40 13.27 -3.93
N ALA A 55 -12.05 13.87 -2.79
CA ALA A 55 -12.81 13.67 -1.55
C ALA A 55 -14.23 14.28 -1.60
N LYS A 56 -14.47 15.27 -2.46
CA LYS A 56 -15.76 15.96 -2.57
C LYS A 56 -16.71 15.24 -3.52
N THR A 57 -16.18 14.66 -4.59
CA THR A 57 -16.98 14.12 -5.71
C THR A 57 -16.93 12.59 -5.79
N GLY A 58 -15.95 11.94 -5.17
CA GLY A 58 -15.69 10.51 -5.34
C GLY A 58 -15.11 10.14 -6.72
N ALA A 59 -14.79 11.13 -7.56
CA ALA A 59 -14.24 10.90 -8.88
C ALA A 59 -12.81 10.34 -8.78
N LYS A 60 -12.49 9.33 -9.59
CA LYS A 60 -11.15 8.76 -9.65
C LYS A 60 -10.17 9.77 -10.26
N VAL A 61 -9.13 10.11 -9.50
CA VAL A 61 -8.03 10.99 -9.91
C VAL A 61 -6.94 10.17 -10.59
N TRP A 62 -6.46 9.11 -9.92
CA TRP A 62 -5.49 8.17 -10.45
C TRP A 62 -5.66 6.78 -9.82
N SER A 63 -5.05 5.77 -10.44
CA SER A 63 -4.98 4.40 -9.95
C SER A 63 -3.68 3.76 -10.40
N VAL A 64 -3.04 2.99 -9.52
CA VAL A 64 -1.83 2.22 -9.84
C VAL A 64 -1.91 0.82 -9.26
N LEU A 65 -1.37 -0.16 -9.99
CA LEU A 65 -1.27 -1.54 -9.52
C LEU A 65 -0.04 -1.66 -8.60
N VAL A 66 -0.28 -1.93 -7.32
CA VAL A 66 0.76 -2.10 -6.29
C VAL A 66 1.24 -3.55 -6.23
N ASN A 67 0.29 -4.48 -6.19
CA ASN A 67 0.50 -5.92 -6.11
C ASN A 67 -0.35 -6.60 -7.20
N ASP A 68 0.15 -7.71 -7.76
CA ASP A 68 -0.59 -8.50 -8.77
C ASP A 68 -1.14 -9.78 -8.13
N PRO A 69 -2.47 -9.95 -8.03
CA PRO A 69 -3.09 -11.16 -7.48
C PRO A 69 -2.69 -12.45 -8.23
N LYS A 70 -2.25 -12.37 -9.49
CA LYS A 70 -1.77 -13.53 -10.26
C LYS A 70 -0.56 -14.22 -9.65
N VAL A 71 0.21 -13.51 -8.82
CA VAL A 71 1.36 -14.06 -8.08
C VAL A 71 1.03 -14.29 -6.59
N GLY A 72 -0.25 -14.32 -6.22
CA GLY A 72 -0.70 -14.49 -4.84
C GLY A 72 -0.57 -13.22 -3.98
N ALA A 73 -0.23 -12.08 -4.59
CA ALA A 73 -0.03 -10.82 -3.89
C ALA A 73 -1.32 -9.99 -3.87
N THR A 74 -1.83 -9.70 -2.69
CA THR A 74 -3.07 -8.95 -2.45
C THR A 74 -2.83 -7.80 -1.48
N ASN A 75 -3.88 -7.03 -1.16
CA ASN A 75 -3.83 -6.06 -0.08
C ASN A 75 -5.06 -6.13 0.80
N THR A 76 -4.86 -5.89 2.09
CA THR A 76 -5.96 -5.70 3.05
C THR A 76 -5.70 -4.52 3.98
N ASN A 77 -4.51 -3.90 3.92
CA ASN A 77 -4.10 -2.79 4.78
C ASN A 77 -4.76 -1.46 4.35
N ALA A 78 -4.93 -0.55 5.30
CA ALA A 78 -5.23 0.85 4.98
C ALA A 78 -3.96 1.56 4.46
N PRO A 79 -4.07 2.44 3.44
CA PRO A 79 -2.96 3.29 3.03
C PRO A 79 -2.74 4.44 4.04
N GLN A 80 -1.50 4.88 4.19
CA GLN A 80 -1.08 5.91 5.13
C GLN A 80 -0.55 7.13 4.38
N VAL A 81 -1.15 8.31 4.59
CA VAL A 81 -0.68 9.53 3.95
C VAL A 81 0.36 10.22 4.82
N ILE A 82 1.54 10.47 4.28
CA ILE A 82 2.64 11.16 4.95
C ILE A 82 3.20 12.21 3.99
N LYS A 83 3.04 13.49 4.35
CA LYS A 83 3.45 14.64 3.52
C LYS A 83 2.86 14.53 2.11
N ASP A 84 3.71 14.43 1.09
CA ASP A 84 3.38 14.36 -0.32
C ASP A 84 3.29 12.91 -0.85
N LYS A 85 3.19 11.92 0.06
CA LYS A 85 3.23 10.49 -0.27
C LYS A 85 2.12 9.70 0.39
N VAL A 86 1.75 8.61 -0.28
CA VAL A 86 0.84 7.59 0.23
C VAL A 86 1.60 6.28 0.33
N LEU A 87 1.73 5.79 1.56
CA LEU A 87 2.40 4.55 1.88
C LEU A 87 1.40 3.40 1.91
N THR A 88 1.78 2.27 1.35
CA THR A 88 1.02 1.02 1.43
C THR A 88 1.98 -0.17 1.39
N GLY A 89 1.48 -1.35 1.73
CA GLY A 89 2.26 -2.58 1.77
C GLY A 89 1.71 -3.63 0.81
N CYS A 90 1.71 -4.87 1.29
CA CYS A 90 1.26 -6.06 0.58
C CYS A 90 0.76 -7.10 1.59
N SER A 91 0.07 -8.10 1.06
CA SER A 91 -0.30 -9.35 1.72
C SER A 91 0.02 -10.51 0.78
N GLY A 92 0.15 -11.72 1.32
CA GLY A 92 0.48 -12.92 0.54
C GLY A 92 1.71 -13.71 1.03
N ALA A 93 2.11 -13.55 2.29
CA ALA A 93 3.20 -14.34 2.86
C ALA A 93 2.89 -15.85 2.83
N GLU A 94 1.61 -16.21 3.06
CA GLU A 94 1.08 -17.56 2.93
C GLU A 94 1.16 -18.12 1.49
N PHE A 95 1.42 -17.25 0.52
CA PHE A 95 1.54 -17.56 -0.92
C PHE A 95 2.96 -17.33 -1.45
N GLY A 96 3.95 -17.11 -0.56
CA GLY A 96 5.35 -16.93 -0.96
C GLY A 96 5.68 -15.56 -1.55
N VAL A 97 4.82 -14.55 -1.33
CA VAL A 97 5.05 -13.20 -1.83
C VAL A 97 6.19 -12.52 -1.07
N ARG A 98 7.20 -12.05 -1.81
CA ARG A 98 8.26 -11.20 -1.25
C ARG A 98 7.71 -9.78 -1.03
N CYS A 99 7.32 -9.53 0.20
CA CYS A 99 6.63 -8.32 0.60
C CYS A 99 7.54 -7.07 0.73
N PHE A 100 6.92 -5.90 0.71
CA PHE A 100 7.55 -4.58 0.75
C PHE A 100 6.62 -3.53 1.38
N ILE A 101 7.18 -2.37 1.72
CA ILE A 101 6.46 -1.10 1.88
C ILE A 101 6.83 -0.20 0.70
N ALA A 102 5.85 0.47 0.10
CA ALA A 102 6.06 1.39 -1.00
C ALA A 102 5.40 2.74 -0.71
N ALA A 103 6.04 3.81 -1.17
CA ALA A 103 5.46 5.15 -1.19
C ALA A 103 5.18 5.61 -2.61
N TYR A 104 3.98 6.13 -2.82
CA TYR A 104 3.52 6.68 -4.08
C TYR A 104 3.32 8.18 -3.94
N ASN A 105 3.73 8.96 -4.93
CA ASN A 105 3.53 10.40 -4.94
C ASN A 105 2.04 10.72 -5.01
N ILE A 106 1.59 11.58 -4.11
CA ILE A 106 0.18 11.90 -3.93
C ILE A 106 -0.47 12.56 -5.16
N LYS A 107 0.37 13.23 -5.97
CA LYS A 107 0.00 14.01 -7.14
C LYS A 107 -0.50 13.14 -8.30
N ASP A 108 0.19 12.04 -8.59
CA ASP A 108 0.01 11.26 -9.82
C ASP A 108 0.05 9.74 -9.63
N GLY A 109 0.32 9.27 -8.41
CA GLY A 109 0.46 7.85 -8.11
C GLY A 109 1.77 7.24 -8.59
N SER A 110 2.75 8.03 -9.06
CA SER A 110 4.08 7.52 -9.42
C SER A 110 4.79 6.94 -8.20
N LEU A 111 5.50 5.81 -8.38
CA LEU A 111 6.29 5.19 -7.31
C LEU A 111 7.47 6.10 -6.93
N ALA A 112 7.52 6.54 -5.67
CA ALA A 112 8.63 7.33 -5.16
C ALA A 112 9.77 6.44 -4.65
N TRP A 113 9.43 5.41 -3.87
CA TRP A 113 10.38 4.39 -3.41
C TRP A 113 9.64 3.12 -3.00
N LYS A 114 10.39 2.01 -2.96
CA LYS A 114 9.93 0.71 -2.47
C LYS A 114 11.04 0.08 -1.64
N ALA A 115 10.72 -0.36 -0.43
CA ALA A 115 11.61 -1.07 0.48
C ALA A 115 11.07 -2.49 0.69
N TYR A 116 11.79 -3.49 0.21
CA TYR A 116 11.47 -4.89 0.43
C TYR A 116 11.78 -5.32 1.87
N SER A 117 11.13 -6.39 2.33
CA SER A 117 11.38 -6.95 3.68
C SER A 117 12.59 -7.88 3.75
N THR A 118 13.10 -8.34 2.60
CA THR A 118 14.27 -9.23 2.48
C THR A 118 15.04 -8.86 1.21
N GLY A 119 16.25 -9.39 1.01
CA GLY A 119 17.06 -9.19 -0.20
C GLY A 119 18.30 -8.32 0.05
N PRO A 120 18.98 -7.86 -1.01
CA PRO A 120 20.17 -7.03 -0.88
C PRO A 120 19.85 -5.66 -0.27
N ASP A 121 20.83 -5.04 0.40
CA ASP A 121 20.70 -3.73 1.08
C ASP A 121 20.03 -2.65 0.21
N SER A 122 20.37 -2.62 -1.08
CA SER A 122 19.81 -1.68 -2.05
C SER A 122 18.30 -1.83 -2.27
N GLU A 123 17.73 -3.01 -2.04
CA GLU A 123 16.30 -3.29 -2.22
C GLU A 123 15.50 -3.18 -0.93
N VAL A 124 16.14 -3.42 0.21
CA VAL A 124 15.54 -3.20 1.55
C VAL A 124 15.74 -1.75 2.04
N LEU A 125 16.47 -0.93 1.27
CA LEU A 125 16.84 0.47 1.55
C LEU A 125 17.64 0.66 2.86
N ILE A 126 18.47 -0.33 3.21
CA ILE A 126 19.44 -0.19 4.30
C ILE A 126 20.61 0.65 3.78
N GLY A 127 20.89 1.76 4.47
CA GLY A 127 22.02 2.64 4.12
C GLY A 127 23.36 2.06 4.55
N ALA A 128 24.44 2.44 3.85
CA ALA A 128 25.80 1.96 4.15
C ALA A 128 26.24 2.19 5.61
N ASP A 129 25.74 3.26 6.23
CA ASP A 129 26.06 3.64 7.61
C ASP A 129 25.06 3.10 8.65
N PHE A 130 24.13 2.20 8.28
CA PHE A 130 23.05 1.74 9.17
C PHE A 130 23.57 1.18 10.52
N ASN A 131 24.67 0.44 10.49
CA ASN A 131 25.29 -0.15 11.67
C ASN A 131 26.37 0.73 12.33
N LYS A 132 26.56 1.98 11.89
CA LYS A 132 27.64 2.85 12.41
C LYS A 132 27.59 3.03 13.93
N ALA A 133 26.37 3.07 14.50
CA ALA A 133 26.18 3.18 15.95
C ALA A 133 26.31 1.84 16.70
N ASN A 134 26.14 0.71 16.00
CA ASN A 134 26.18 -0.63 16.59
C ASN A 134 26.93 -1.61 15.66
N PRO A 135 28.25 -1.44 15.48
CA PRO A 135 29.02 -2.22 14.50
C PRO A 135 29.04 -3.72 14.76
N ALA A 136 28.79 -4.15 16.01
CA ALA A 136 28.71 -5.55 16.41
C ALA A 136 27.48 -6.30 15.86
N TYR A 137 26.49 -5.60 15.30
CA TYR A 137 25.34 -6.21 14.63
C TYR A 137 25.50 -6.23 13.10
N ASN A 138 26.70 -5.99 12.58
CA ASN A 138 26.98 -6.16 11.16
C ASN A 138 26.95 -7.66 10.81
N ALA A 139 26.22 -8.05 9.76
CA ALA A 139 26.25 -9.43 9.26
C ALA A 139 27.66 -9.89 8.81
N LEU A 140 28.60 -8.95 8.60
CA LEU A 140 30.01 -9.24 8.37
C LEU A 140 30.81 -9.52 9.65
N SER A 141 30.33 -9.12 10.83
CA SER A 141 31.05 -9.33 12.10
C SER A 141 31.07 -10.80 12.56
N VAL A 142 30.35 -11.69 11.88
CA VAL A 142 30.41 -13.14 12.13
C VAL A 142 31.38 -13.86 11.18
N TYR A 143 31.98 -13.13 10.23
CA TYR A 143 32.95 -13.65 9.26
C TYR A 143 34.38 -13.13 9.48
N GLU A 144 34.59 -12.30 10.51
CA GLU A 144 35.90 -11.90 11.06
C GLU A 144 36.18 -12.65 12.37
#